data_AF-A0A2H6FWQ1-F1
#
_entry.id   AF-A0A2H6FWQ1-F1
#
_cell.length_a   1.000
_cell.length_b   1.000
_cell.length_c   1.000
_cell.angle_alpha   90.00
_cell.angle_beta   90.00
_cell.angle_gamma   90.00
#
_symmetry.space_group_name_H-M   'P 1'
#
loop_
_entity.id
_entity.type
_entity.pdbx_description
1 polymer ?
#
loop_
_entity_poly.entity_id
_entity_poly.type
_entity_poly.pdbx_seq_one_letter_code
_entity_poly.pdbx_strand_id
1 'polypeptide(L)'
;MDIISLPAESDRDKIDGRYRLVIAVSKRARDMYQGGKPSIETKSKKVTTIALEEVISSNLNVLTCEEAVKAKAEAGKLTYEEMMDEARQKKTLQEDLSALEKDLKVYLHEKGEKEETRSIEEIFPEKG
;
A
#
# COMPACT_ATOMS: atom_id res chain seq x y z
N MET A 1 -35.25 -30.30 -13.50
CA MET A 1 -34.57 -29.01 -13.71
C MET A 1 -34.79 -28.25 -12.42
N ASP A 2 -33.90 -28.47 -11.46
CA ASP A 2 -34.09 -28.01 -10.09
C ASP A 2 -33.66 -26.55 -10.02
N ILE A 3 -34.64 -25.67 -10.26
CA ILE A 3 -34.45 -24.23 -10.44
C ILE A 3 -34.15 -23.49 -9.13
N ILE A 4 -34.20 -24.20 -8.00
CA ILE A 4 -33.87 -23.66 -6.69
C ILE A 4 -32.61 -24.40 -6.25
N SER A 5 -31.44 -23.79 -6.50
CA SER A 5 -30.24 -24.19 -5.75
C SER A 5 -30.60 -24.15 -4.28
N LEU A 6 -30.12 -25.12 -3.49
CA LEU A 6 -30.29 -25.13 -2.03
C LEU A 6 -30.14 -23.69 -1.50
N PRO A 7 -31.05 -23.22 -0.62
CA PRO A 7 -30.86 -21.94 0.05
C PRO A 7 -29.44 -21.90 0.60
N ALA A 8 -28.79 -20.75 0.49
CA ALA A 8 -27.47 -20.55 1.09
C ALA A 8 -27.60 -20.79 2.61
N GLU A 9 -27.26 -21.99 3.05
CA GLU A 9 -27.27 -22.38 4.46
C GLU A 9 -26.06 -21.75 5.12
N SER A 10 -26.30 -20.83 6.03
CA SER A 10 -25.27 -20.22 6.86
C SER A 10 -25.28 -20.85 8.24
N ASP A 11 -24.11 -21.22 8.72
CA ASP A 11 -23.90 -21.60 10.11
C ASP A 11 -24.17 -20.40 11.04
N ARG A 12 -25.14 -20.56 11.94
CA ARG A 12 -25.56 -19.49 12.86
C ARG A 12 -24.55 -19.24 13.97
N ASP A 13 -23.68 -20.20 14.25
CA ASP A 13 -22.63 -20.04 15.26
C ASP A 13 -21.54 -19.08 14.78
N LYS A 14 -21.37 -18.96 13.47
CA LYS A 14 -20.37 -18.07 12.85
C LYS A 14 -20.95 -16.73 12.45
N ILE A 15 -22.18 -16.72 11.95
CA ILE A 15 -22.88 -15.49 11.58
C ILE A 15 -24.27 -15.52 12.18
N ASP A 16 -24.45 -14.69 13.20
CA ASP A 16 -25.65 -14.59 14.01
C ASP A 16 -26.90 -14.08 13.26
N GLY A 17 -26.77 -13.60 12.01
CA GLY A 17 -27.93 -13.16 11.23
C GLY A 17 -27.73 -13.00 9.72
N ARG A 18 -28.82 -13.17 8.97
CA ARG A 18 -28.87 -13.04 7.50
C ARG A 18 -28.40 -11.66 6.99
N TYR A 19 -28.74 -10.59 7.71
CA TYR A 19 -28.30 -9.24 7.32
C TYR A 19 -26.79 -9.06 7.46
N ARG A 20 -26.18 -9.64 8.50
CA ARG A 20 -24.73 -9.62 8.69
C ARG A 20 -24.02 -10.46 7.64
N LEU A 21 -24.59 -11.60 7.26
CA LEU A 21 -24.10 -12.38 6.12
C LEU A 21 -24.03 -11.51 4.87
N VAL A 22 -25.13 -10.83 4.51
CA VAL A 22 -25.18 -9.97 3.33
C VAL A 22 -24.14 -8.83 3.41
N ILE A 23 -23.96 -8.21 4.58
CA ILE A 23 -22.96 -7.15 4.78
C ILE A 23 -21.54 -7.70 4.63
N ALA A 24 -21.23 -8.85 5.23
CA ALA A 24 -19.92 -9.48 5.14
C ALA A 24 -19.58 -9.86 3.70
N VAL A 25 -20.52 -10.49 3.00
CA VAL A 25 -20.39 -10.84 1.58
C VAL A 25 -20.20 -9.60 0.70
N SER A 26 -20.95 -8.53 0.96
CA SER A 26 -20.82 -7.28 0.19
C SER A 26 -19.45 -6.62 0.38
N LYS A 27 -18.94 -6.61 1.63
CA LYS A 27 -17.59 -6.09 1.92
C LYS A 27 -16.52 -6.92 1.24
N ARG A 28 -16.64 -8.25 1.31
CA ARG A 28 -15.68 -9.15 0.68
C ARG A 28 -15.71 -9.05 -0.85
N ALA A 29 -16.90 -8.94 -1.44
CA ALA A 29 -17.02 -8.71 -2.88
C ALA A 29 -16.35 -7.39 -3.29
N ARG A 30 -16.49 -6.32 -2.49
CA ARG A 30 -15.81 -5.04 -2.75
C ARG A 30 -14.29 -5.16 -2.68
N ASP A 31 -13.77 -5.89 -1.70
CA ASP A 31 -12.33 -6.16 -1.56
C ASP A 31 -11.78 -6.91 -2.79
N MET A 32 -12.51 -7.92 -3.29
CA MET A 32 -12.15 -8.60 -4.54
C MET A 32 -12.16 -7.67 -5.76
N TYR A 33 -13.12 -6.74 -5.85
CA TYR A 33 -13.14 -5.73 -6.91
C TYR A 33 -11.95 -4.78 -6.84
N GLN A 34 -11.38 -4.54 -5.65
CA GLN A 34 -10.18 -3.73 -5.45
C GLN A 34 -8.88 -4.49 -5.74
N GLY A 35 -8.96 -5.74 -6.19
CA GLY A 35 -7.81 -6.58 -6.53
C GLY A 35 -7.54 -7.68 -5.51
N GLY A 36 -8.39 -7.83 -4.48
CA GLY A 36 -8.32 -8.94 -3.54
C GLY A 36 -8.48 -10.29 -4.25
N LYS A 37 -7.56 -11.23 -3.99
CA LYS A 37 -7.63 -12.58 -4.54
C LYS A 37 -8.64 -13.43 -3.77
N PRO A 38 -9.35 -14.35 -4.44
CA PRO A 38 -10.18 -15.32 -3.75
C PRO A 38 -9.29 -16.26 -2.91
N SER A 39 -9.78 -16.59 -1.71
CA SER A 39 -9.18 -17.52 -0.75
C SER A 39 -9.56 -18.98 -1.07
N ILE A 40 -10.67 -19.17 -1.78
CA ILE A 40 -11.12 -20.51 -2.21
C ILE A 40 -10.99 -20.68 -3.71
N GLU A 41 -10.70 -21.90 -4.13
CA GLU A 41 -10.89 -22.30 -5.52
C GLU A 41 -12.37 -22.56 -5.78
N THR A 42 -12.95 -21.83 -6.71
CA THR A 42 -14.36 -21.97 -7.07
C THR A 42 -14.56 -21.97 -8.58
N LYS A 43 -15.61 -22.66 -9.02
CA LYS A 43 -16.09 -22.69 -10.40
C LYS A 43 -16.93 -21.44 -10.73
N SER A 44 -17.34 -20.69 -9.70
CA SER A 44 -18.15 -19.50 -9.82
C SER A 44 -17.34 -18.35 -10.41
N LYS A 45 -17.87 -17.69 -11.45
CA LYS A 45 -17.24 -16.54 -12.11
C LYS A 45 -17.64 -15.19 -11.52
N LYS A 46 -18.79 -15.15 -10.84
CA LYS A 46 -19.35 -13.91 -10.28
C LYS A 46 -18.73 -13.63 -8.92
N VAL A 47 -18.07 -12.49 -8.80
CA VAL A 47 -17.41 -12.04 -7.55
C VAL A 47 -18.31 -12.16 -6.32
N THR A 48 -19.59 -11.78 -6.44
CA THR A 48 -20.56 -11.89 -5.35
C THR A 48 -20.87 -13.33 -4.93
N THR A 49 -20.90 -14.26 -5.88
CA THR A 49 -21.09 -15.69 -5.60
C THR A 49 -19.86 -16.29 -4.96
N ILE A 50 -18.66 -15.93 -5.42
CA ILE A 50 -17.40 -16.35 -4.80
C ILE A 50 -17.33 -15.84 -3.35
N ALA A 51 -17.63 -14.57 -3.12
CA ALA A 51 -17.64 -13.99 -1.78
C ALA A 51 -18.68 -14.66 -0.85
N LEU A 52 -19.84 -15.05 -1.39
CA LEU A 52 -20.84 -15.79 -0.62
C LEU A 52 -20.32 -17.18 -0.22
N GLU A 53 -19.74 -17.91 -1.16
CA GLU A 53 -19.14 -19.23 -0.92
C GLU A 53 -18.00 -19.16 0.10
N GLU A 54 -17.15 -18.13 0.05
CA GLU A 54 -16.07 -17.94 1.01
C GLU A 54 -16.56 -17.71 2.44
N VAL A 55 -17.57 -16.85 2.58
CA VAL A 55 -18.14 -16.49 3.88
C VAL A 55 -18.89 -17.69 4.49
N ILE A 56 -19.61 -18.46 3.69
CA ILE A 56 -20.32 -19.68 4.15
C ILE A 56 -19.31 -20.79 4.49
N SER A 57 -18.32 -21.02 3.63
CA SER A 57 -17.27 -22.03 3.84
C SER A 57 -16.36 -21.70 5.03
N SER A 58 -16.57 -20.55 5.69
CA SER A 58 -15.89 -20.14 6.91
C SER A 58 -14.38 -19.99 6.77
N ASN A 59 -13.90 -19.80 5.54
CA ASN A 59 -12.50 -19.50 5.25
C ASN A 59 -12.14 -18.05 5.56
N LEU A 60 -13.11 -17.25 6.01
CA LEU A 60 -12.95 -15.85 6.39
C LEU A 60 -13.45 -15.64 7.81
N ASN A 61 -12.60 -15.05 8.65
CA ASN A 61 -12.98 -14.68 10.02
C ASN A 61 -13.81 -13.38 10.00
N VAL A 62 -15.09 -13.47 10.32
CA VAL A 62 -16.00 -12.32 10.37
C VAL A 62 -16.00 -11.76 11.80
N LEU A 63 -15.18 -10.74 12.05
CA LEU A 63 -15.14 -10.07 13.34
C LEU A 63 -16.42 -9.29 13.60
N THR A 64 -16.92 -9.35 14.84
CA THR A 64 -18.13 -8.64 15.27
C THR A 64 -17.89 -7.81 16.54
N CYS A 65 -18.83 -6.90 16.82
CA CYS A 65 -18.85 -6.13 18.07
C CYS A 65 -17.54 -5.36 18.35
N GLU A 66 -17.01 -5.47 19.57
CA GLU A 66 -15.83 -4.72 20.03
C GLU A 66 -14.57 -5.05 19.23
N GLU A 67 -14.42 -6.31 18.81
CA GLU A 67 -13.28 -6.76 17.99
C GLU A 67 -13.26 -6.06 16.64
N ALA A 68 -14.44 -5.90 16.02
CA ALA A 68 -14.57 -5.19 14.74
C ALA A 68 -14.23 -3.69 14.87
N VAL A 69 -14.53 -3.07 16.02
CA VAL A 69 -14.20 -1.67 16.28
C VAL A 69 -12.69 -1.50 16.51
N LYS A 70 -12.08 -2.38 17.29
CA LYS A 70 -10.62 -2.38 17.53
C LYS A 70 -9.84 -2.59 16.23
N ALA A 71 -10.21 -3.59 15.44
CA ALA A 71 -9.56 -3.88 14.17
C ALA A 71 -9.64 -2.70 13.18
N LYS A 72 -10.78 -1.99 13.14
CA LYS A 72 -10.91 -0.78 12.31
C LYS A 72 -10.06 0.38 12.80
N ALA A 73 -9.98 0.58 14.11
CA ALA A 73 -9.15 1.63 14.70
C ALA A 73 -7.66 1.37 14.45
N GLU A 74 -7.22 0.12 14.56
CA GLU A 74 -5.84 -0.30 14.27
C GLU A 74 -5.51 -0.15 12.79
N ALA A 75 -6.39 -0.60 11.88
CA ALA A 75 -6.20 -0.42 10.44
C ALA A 75 -6.09 1.07 10.06
N GLY A 76 -6.89 1.93 10.70
CA GLY A 76 -6.81 3.38 10.49
C GLY A 76 -5.51 4.01 11.02
N LYS A 77 -4.97 3.53 12.14
CA LYS A 77 -3.68 3.99 12.68
C LYS A 77 -2.53 3.63 11.74
N LEU A 78 -2.51 2.41 11.24
CA LEU A 78 -1.46 1.93 10.33
C LEU A 78 -1.39 2.82 9.08
N THR A 79 -2.53 3.11 8.45
CA THR A 79 -2.58 4.01 7.28
C THR A 79 -2.09 5.42 7.60
N TYR A 80 -2.35 5.92 8.81
CA TYR A 80 -1.88 7.25 9.20
C TYR A 80 -0.36 7.25 9.42
N GLU A 81 0.17 6.23 10.09
CA GLU A 81 1.61 6.07 10.31
C GLU A 81 2.37 5.98 8.98
N GLU A 82 1.90 5.15 8.04
CA GLU A 82 2.47 5.04 6.69
C GLU A 82 2.50 6.38 5.95
N MET A 83 1.39 7.13 5.99
CA MET A 83 1.32 8.47 5.37
C MET A 83 2.30 9.45 6.01
N MET A 84 2.50 9.38 7.32
CA MET A 84 3.43 10.25 8.04
C MET A 84 4.89 9.89 7.78
N ASP A 85 5.21 8.62 7.63
CA ASP A 85 6.55 8.16 7.27
C ASP A 85 6.90 8.50 5.82
N GLU A 86 5.96 8.37 4.87
CA GLU A 86 6.14 8.86 3.51
C GLU A 86 6.39 10.37 3.47
N ALA A 87 5.67 11.15 4.28
CA ALA A 87 5.86 12.60 4.37
C ALA A 87 7.25 12.96 4.93
N ARG A 88 7.73 12.22 5.93
CA ARG A 88 9.09 12.38 6.47
C ARG A 88 10.15 12.03 5.44
N GLN A 89 10.02 10.89 4.77
CA GLN A 89 10.96 10.46 3.73
C GLN A 89 11.04 11.46 2.57
N LYS A 90 9.91 12.00 2.10
CA LYS A 90 9.90 13.04 1.06
C LYS A 90 10.66 14.29 1.50
N LYS A 91 10.52 14.68 2.76
CA LYS A 91 11.22 15.84 3.31
C LYS A 91 12.74 15.59 3.40
N THR A 92 13.16 14.44 3.91
CA THR A 92 14.59 14.09 3.98
C THR A 92 15.21 14.00 2.58
N LEU A 93 14.51 13.39 1.62
CA LEU A 93 14.95 13.33 0.22
C LEU A 93 15.16 14.72 -0.39
N GLN A 94 14.31 15.69 -0.03
CA GLN A 94 14.45 17.08 -0.49
C GLN A 94 15.66 17.78 0.12
N GLU A 95 15.95 17.53 1.40
CA GLU A 95 17.15 18.03 2.10
C GLU A 95 18.43 17.42 1.49
N ASP A 96 18.43 16.12 1.19
CA ASP A 96 19.56 15.40 0.57
C ASP A 96 19.85 15.90 -0.86
N LEU A 97 18.81 16.15 -1.66
CA LEU A 97 18.95 16.77 -2.99
C LEU A 97 19.62 18.15 -2.93
N SER A 98 19.20 18.98 -1.96
CA SER A 98 19.79 20.32 -1.77
C SER A 98 21.25 20.25 -1.32
N ALA A 99 21.61 19.27 -0.48
CA ALA A 99 22.99 19.04 -0.07
C ALA A 99 23.87 18.63 -1.27
N LEU A 100 23.37 17.69 -2.09
CA LEU A 100 24.10 17.23 -3.28
C LEU A 100 24.31 18.34 -4.31
N GLU A 101 23.32 19.22 -4.51
CA GLU A 101 23.45 20.40 -5.37
C GLU A 101 24.54 21.37 -4.88
N LYS A 102 24.66 21.57 -3.57
CA LYS A 102 25.72 22.40 -2.97
C LYS A 102 27.10 21.78 -3.21
N ASP A 103 27.25 20.48 -2.96
CA ASP A 103 28.52 19.77 -3.14
C ASP A 103 28.95 19.77 -4.62
N LEU A 104 28.01 19.57 -5.55
CA LEU A 104 28.26 19.70 -7.00
C LEU A 104 28.75 21.09 -7.36
N LYS A 105 28.13 22.14 -6.80
CA LYS A 105 28.54 23.52 -7.04
C LYS A 105 29.95 23.82 -6.54
N VAL A 106 30.30 23.33 -5.34
CA VAL A 106 31.66 23.46 -4.79
C VAL A 106 32.67 22.74 -5.68
N TYR A 107 32.37 21.51 -6.10
CA TYR A 107 33.26 20.73 -6.95
C TYR A 107 33.50 21.37 -8.32
N LEU A 108 32.45 21.95 -8.94
CA LEU A 108 32.56 22.68 -10.20
C LEU A 108 33.38 23.96 -10.04
N HIS A 109 33.26 24.67 -8.93
CA HIS A 109 34.06 25.86 -8.64
C HIS A 109 35.54 25.49 -8.46
N GLU A 110 35.85 24.48 -7.65
CA GLU A 110 37.23 24.02 -7.44
C GLU A 110 37.86 23.45 -8.72
N LYS A 111 37.07 22.79 -9.57
CA LYS A 111 37.56 22.26 -10.84
C LYS A 111 37.85 23.39 -11.83
N GLY A 112 36.98 24.40 -11.91
CA GLY A 112 37.20 25.60 -12.71
C GLY A 112 38.45 26.37 -12.27
N GLU A 113 38.61 26.58 -10.96
CA GLU A 113 39.79 27.24 -10.40
C GLU A 113 41.08 26.45 -10.68
N LYS A 114 41.06 25.11 -10.56
CA LYS A 114 42.21 24.26 -10.92
C LYS A 114 42.53 24.27 -12.41
N GLU A 115 41.54 24.43 -13.28
CA GLU A 115 41.75 24.56 -14.73
C GLU A 115 42.28 25.95 -15.10
N GLU A 116 41.81 27.01 -14.43
CA GLU A 116 42.31 28.38 -14.57
C GLU A 116 43.75 28.51 -14.05
N THR A 117 44.10 27.95 -12.88
CA THR A 117 45.47 28.01 -12.37
C THR A 117 46.45 27.26 -13.27
N ARG A 118 46.05 26.09 -13.80
CA ARG A 118 46.85 25.33 -14.78
C ARG A 118 47.08 26.11 -16.07
N SER A 119 46.05 26.78 -16.58
CA SER A 119 46.16 27.57 -17.81
C SER A 119 46.96 28.87 -17.59
N ILE A 120 46.91 29.49 -16.41
CA ILE A 120 47.76 30.63 -16.06
C ILE A 120 49.24 30.21 -15.93
N GLU A 121 49.53 29.07 -15.29
CA GLU A 121 50.87 28.49 -15.15
C GLU A 121 51.49 28.09 -16.50
N GLU A 122 50.69 27.61 -17.45
CA GLU A 122 51.13 27.30 -18.82
C GLU A 122 51.43 28.55 -19.66
N ILE A 123 50.71 29.67 -19.43
CA ILE A 123 50.89 30.92 -20.18
C ILE A 123 52.06 31.76 -19.64
N PHE A 124 52.29 31.72 -18.32
CA PHE A 124 53.41 32.41 -17.67
C PHE A 124 54.31 31.40 -16.94
N PRO A 125 55.13 30.62 -17.67
CA PRO A 125 56.18 29.86 -17.02
C PRO A 125 57.16 30.88 -16.41
N GLU A 126 57.20 30.94 -15.07
CA GLU A 126 58.16 31.80 -14.38
C GLU A 126 59.57 31.48 -14.87
N LYS A 127 60.15 32.40 -15.65
CA LYS A 127 61.58 32.40 -15.94
C LYS A 127 62.28 33.08 -14.79
N GLY A 128 62.91 32.26 -13.94
CA GLY A 128 64.05 32.68 -13.13
C GLY A 128 65.27 33.04 -13.98
#